data_AF-A0A3D1UCN1-F1
#
_entry.id   AF-A0A3D1UCN1-F1
#
_cell.length_a   1.000
_cell.length_b   1.000
_cell.length_c   1.000
_cell.angle_alpha   90.00
_cell.angle_beta   90.00
_cell.angle_gamma   90.00
#
_symmetry.space_group_name_H-M   'P 1'
#
loop_
_entity.id
_entity.type
_entity.pdbx_description
1 polymer ?
#
loop_
_entity_poly.entity_id
_entity_poly.type
_entity_poly.pdbx_seq_one_letter_code
_entity_poly.pdbx_strand_id
1 'polypeptide(L)'
;MKTEMMKRRIPMKTMKISLAVLALMVLAACDWLQKLDLKRERQDGQYQSAMADYAAGRIDAAIKGFNRALRSNPGNASARFQLASLLQDSSSDFLGAIAEYREYLRQEPSSDKASLARERLAMCERLLEHEIARKMSENRTFVKDAEDARADADRKAAEITKLKNSLEKASERIAALEKQIARQRRFTDDLRKEEGGEARPVVSDDVRALLDDEGEEEGDRFDFKKEAKELAAQSERDEVRKGSSLLPAKQDAPDGTKPSADNRRDTLFGGKKNPSAAPAVARPASYVVQEGDTLYKIALKFYNRASAWREIREANKTVISTDGRIKAGQTIKLP
;
A
#
# COMPACT_ATOMS: atom_id res chain seq x y z
N MET A 1 -15.18 96.45 32.70
CA MET A 1 -13.83 96.33 32.14
C MET A 1 -13.79 95.04 31.31
N LYS A 2 -13.63 95.16 30.00
CA LYS A 2 -13.76 94.04 29.04
C LYS A 2 -12.52 93.15 29.09
N THR A 3 -12.75 91.85 29.21
CA THR A 3 -11.78 90.76 29.17
C THR A 3 -11.12 90.67 27.79
N GLU A 4 -9.85 91.04 27.67
CA GLU A 4 -9.03 90.70 26.49
C GLU A 4 -8.57 89.25 26.58
N MET A 5 -9.22 88.37 25.81
CA MET A 5 -8.73 87.01 25.57
C MET A 5 -7.64 87.04 24.49
N MET A 6 -6.37 86.98 24.90
CA MET A 6 -5.23 86.75 24.02
C MET A 6 -5.34 85.38 23.33
N LYS A 7 -5.83 85.35 22.09
CA LYS A 7 -5.71 84.18 21.18
C LYS A 7 -4.25 84.06 20.72
N ARG A 8 -3.45 83.26 21.43
CA ARG A 8 -2.11 82.86 20.97
C ARG A 8 -2.25 82.02 19.69
N ARG A 9 -1.92 82.59 18.52
CA ARG A 9 -1.85 81.87 17.25
C ARG A 9 -0.60 80.98 17.26
N ILE A 10 -0.79 79.67 17.37
CA ILE A 10 0.30 78.69 17.30
C ILE A 10 0.84 78.70 15.86
N PRO A 11 2.15 78.88 15.63
CA PRO A 11 2.69 78.94 14.27
C PRO A 11 2.53 77.57 13.59
N MET A 12 1.99 77.54 12.37
CA MET A 12 1.62 76.30 11.67
C MET A 12 2.77 75.28 11.54
N LYS A 13 4.02 75.74 11.54
CA LYS A 13 5.21 74.86 11.55
C LYS A 13 5.31 74.04 12.86
N THR A 14 5.03 74.66 14.01
CA THR A 14 5.01 73.97 15.31
C THR A 14 3.82 73.02 15.45
N MET A 15 2.67 73.33 14.84
CA MET A 15 1.54 72.39 14.74
C MET A 15 1.86 71.16 13.87
N LYS A 16 2.60 71.33 12.76
CA LYS A 16 3.01 70.20 11.93
C LYS A 16 4.03 69.31 12.63
N ILE A 17 4.97 69.91 13.37
CA ILE A 17 5.97 69.17 14.16
C ILE A 17 5.29 68.44 15.33
N SER A 18 4.38 69.08 16.05
CA SER A 18 3.65 68.41 17.15
C SER A 18 2.75 67.27 16.64
N LEU A 19 2.11 67.43 15.48
CA LEU A 19 1.33 66.37 14.84
C LEU A 19 2.22 65.20 14.39
N ALA A 20 3.40 65.48 13.83
CA ALA A 20 4.35 64.45 13.44
C ALA A 20 4.91 63.67 14.65
N VAL A 21 5.22 64.36 15.76
CA VAL A 21 5.66 63.71 17.00
C VAL A 21 4.53 62.88 17.63
N LEU A 22 3.30 63.38 17.62
CA LEU A 22 2.14 62.61 18.09
C LEU A 22 1.92 61.36 17.22
N ALA A 23 2.01 61.48 15.90
CA ALA A 23 1.90 60.36 14.98
C ALA A 23 3.00 59.31 15.21
N LEU A 24 4.25 59.75 15.45
CA LEU A 24 5.38 58.88 15.74
C LEU A 24 5.23 58.17 17.09
N MET A 25 4.69 58.85 18.10
CA MET A 25 4.32 58.26 19.40
C MET A 25 3.19 57.24 19.27
N VAL A 26 2.17 57.51 18.44
CA VAL A 26 1.07 56.56 18.18
C VAL A 26 1.56 55.32 17.43
N LEU A 27 2.45 55.49 16.45
CA LEU A 27 3.06 54.37 15.73
C LEU A 27 3.95 53.51 16.65
N ALA A 28 4.77 54.15 17.49
CA ALA A 28 5.58 53.44 18.48
C ALA A 28 4.73 52.75 19.56
N ALA A 29 3.61 53.37 19.97
CA ALA A 29 2.66 52.77 20.89
C ALA A 29 1.96 51.54 20.28
N CYS A 30 1.67 51.54 18.98
CA CYS A 30 1.04 50.41 18.28
C CYS A 30 1.97 49.19 18.22
N ASP A 31 3.24 49.39 17.83
CA ASP A 31 4.26 48.33 17.82
C ASP A 31 4.52 47.78 19.23
N TRP A 32 4.50 48.65 20.24
CA TRP A 32 4.63 48.24 21.64
C TRP A 32 3.42 47.45 22.14
N LEU A 33 2.18 47.86 21.78
CA LEU A 33 0.95 47.15 22.12
C LEU A 33 0.92 45.74 21.50
N GLN A 34 1.31 45.61 20.23
CA GLN A 34 1.37 44.34 19.51
C GLN A 34 2.39 43.37 20.15
N LYS A 35 3.55 43.87 20.56
CA LYS A 35 4.56 43.07 21.29
C LYS A 35 4.07 42.61 22.67
N LEU A 36 3.28 43.42 23.35
CA LEU A 36 2.63 43.05 24.62
C LEU A 36 1.56 41.98 24.42
N ASP A 37 0.76 42.09 23.37
CA ASP A 37 -0.30 41.13 23.08
C ASP A 37 0.26 39.75 22.74
N LEU A 38 1.30 39.68 21.90
CA LEU A 38 2.04 38.44 21.61
C LEU A 38 2.66 37.81 22.86
N LYS A 39 3.10 38.62 23.84
CA LYS A 39 3.58 38.07 25.13
C LYS A 39 2.41 37.47 25.90
N ARG A 40 1.27 38.14 25.95
CA ARG A 40 0.06 37.66 26.63
C ARG A 40 -0.47 36.37 26.02
N GLU A 41 -0.57 36.30 24.70
CA GLU A 41 -0.95 35.08 23.96
C GLU A 41 -0.09 33.86 24.33
N ARG A 42 1.21 34.07 24.55
CA ARG A 42 2.13 32.99 24.94
C ARG A 42 2.04 32.63 26.42
N GLN A 43 1.44 33.49 27.24
CA GLN A 43 1.13 33.20 28.63
C GLN A 43 -0.20 32.46 28.80
N ASP A 44 -0.97 32.27 27.71
CA ASP A 44 -2.17 31.42 27.75
C ASP A 44 -1.79 30.00 28.20
N GLY A 45 -2.42 29.51 29.28
CA GLY A 45 -2.08 28.20 29.85
C GLY A 45 -2.23 27.04 28.85
N GLN A 46 -3.18 27.14 27.93
CA GLN A 46 -3.37 26.15 26.86
C GLN A 46 -2.24 26.18 25.83
N TYR A 47 -1.73 27.36 25.49
CA TYR A 47 -0.56 27.52 24.62
C TYR A 47 0.70 26.96 25.30
N GLN A 48 0.91 27.28 26.57
CA GLN A 48 2.05 26.79 27.34
C GLN A 48 2.03 25.26 27.49
N SER A 49 0.85 24.67 27.74
CA SER A 49 0.69 23.22 27.77
C SER A 49 1.05 22.59 26.42
N ALA A 50 0.61 23.18 25.30
CA ALA A 50 0.93 22.68 23.96
C ALA A 50 2.42 22.80 23.64
N MET A 51 3.06 23.90 24.06
CA MET A 51 4.51 24.08 23.97
C MET A 51 5.29 23.09 24.83
N ALA A 52 4.79 22.73 26.02
CA ALA A 52 5.39 21.72 26.86
C ALA A 52 5.30 20.32 26.23
N ASP A 53 4.17 19.99 25.61
CA ASP A 53 4.01 18.75 24.83
C ASP A 53 4.96 18.72 23.62
N TYR A 54 5.13 19.86 22.96
CA TYR A 54 6.09 19.99 21.86
C TYR A 54 7.54 19.79 22.32
N ALA A 55 7.95 20.45 23.42
CA ALA A 55 9.27 20.30 24.00
C ALA A 55 9.55 18.86 24.47
N ALA A 56 8.51 18.13 24.87
CA ALA A 56 8.58 16.72 25.23
C ALA A 56 8.60 15.77 24.00
N GLY A 57 8.60 16.30 22.77
CA GLY A 57 8.58 15.52 21.53
C GLY A 57 7.24 14.86 21.22
N ARG A 58 6.18 15.14 21.99
CA ARG A 58 4.83 14.60 21.76
C ARG A 58 4.10 15.43 20.71
N ILE A 59 4.53 15.30 19.46
CA ILE A 59 4.02 16.12 18.33
C ILE A 59 2.49 16.06 18.20
N ASP A 60 1.89 14.86 18.23
CA ASP A 60 0.43 14.72 18.09
C ASP A 60 -0.33 15.38 19.24
N ALA A 61 0.21 15.29 20.46
CA ALA A 61 -0.37 15.93 21.64
C ALA A 61 -0.24 17.46 21.54
N ALA A 62 0.90 17.96 21.06
CA ALA A 62 1.15 19.37 20.82
C ALA A 62 0.18 19.94 19.78
N ILE A 63 -0.01 19.27 18.63
CA ILE A 63 -0.99 19.67 17.59
C ILE A 63 -2.41 19.74 18.18
N LYS A 64 -2.81 18.73 18.96
CA LYS A 64 -4.12 18.76 19.65
C LYS A 64 -4.19 19.90 20.66
N GLY A 65 -3.09 20.17 21.37
CA GLY A 65 -2.95 21.27 22.32
C GLY A 65 -3.13 22.63 21.66
N PHE A 66 -2.42 22.89 20.57
CA PHE A 66 -2.56 24.15 19.80
C PHE A 66 -3.95 24.30 19.21
N ASN A 67 -4.55 23.22 18.70
CA ASN A 67 -5.95 23.26 18.25
C ASN A 67 -6.93 23.58 19.38
N ARG A 68 -6.68 23.16 20.63
CA ARG A 68 -7.50 23.57 21.78
C ARG A 68 -7.28 25.04 22.12
N ALA A 69 -6.02 25.50 22.09
CA ALA A 69 -5.68 26.91 22.30
C ALA A 69 -6.41 27.81 21.29
N LEU A 70 -6.45 27.42 20.02
CA LEU A 70 -7.15 28.16 18.96
C LEU A 70 -8.67 28.09 19.05
N ARG A 71 -9.24 27.04 19.63
CA ARG A 71 -10.69 26.99 19.91
C ARG A 71 -11.07 27.96 21.02
N SER A 72 -10.24 28.07 22.06
CA SER A 72 -10.50 28.98 23.18
C SER A 72 -10.20 30.43 22.82
N ASN A 73 -9.13 30.66 22.05
CA ASN A 73 -8.74 31.97 21.55
C ASN A 73 -8.43 31.89 20.03
N PRO A 74 -9.43 32.10 19.16
CA PRO A 74 -9.24 32.05 17.70
C PRO A 74 -8.28 33.10 17.14
N GLY A 75 -8.03 34.17 17.90
CA GLY A 75 -7.13 35.26 17.56
C GLY A 75 -5.69 35.05 18.00
N ASN A 76 -5.35 33.94 18.67
CA ASN A 76 -3.98 33.69 19.12
C ASN A 76 -3.04 33.40 17.93
N ALA A 77 -2.40 34.46 17.43
CA ALA A 77 -1.54 34.38 16.25
C ALA A 77 -0.28 33.54 16.53
N SER A 78 0.24 33.60 17.76
CA SER A 78 1.38 32.78 18.19
C SER A 78 1.07 31.27 18.12
N ALA A 79 -0.12 30.85 18.54
CA ALA A 79 -0.56 29.45 18.47
C ALA A 79 -0.75 28.98 17.01
N ARG A 80 -1.33 29.83 16.15
CA ARG A 80 -1.50 29.52 14.72
C ARG A 80 -0.17 29.29 14.02
N PHE A 81 0.80 30.17 14.22
CA PHE A 81 2.12 30.04 13.61
C PHE A 81 2.83 28.75 14.04
N GLN A 82 2.76 28.39 15.33
CA GLN A 82 3.39 27.17 15.82
C GLN A 82 2.68 25.91 15.30
N LEU A 83 1.34 25.92 15.23
CA LEU A 83 0.56 24.85 14.63
C LEU A 83 0.94 24.65 13.16
N ALA A 84 0.97 25.72 12.36
CA ALA A 84 1.34 25.67 10.96
C ALA A 84 2.74 25.07 10.76
N SER A 85 3.70 25.49 11.59
CA SER A 85 5.09 24.99 11.53
C SER A 85 5.18 23.51 11.88
N LEU A 86 4.42 23.07 12.89
CA LEU A 86 4.33 21.66 13.27
C LEU A 86 3.71 20.78 12.19
N LEU A 87 2.62 21.25 11.56
CA LEU A 87 1.95 20.54 10.48
C LEU A 87 2.88 20.35 9.28
N GLN A 88 3.65 21.39 8.94
CA GLN A 88 4.65 21.34 7.87
C GLN A 88 5.81 20.38 8.21
N ASP A 89 6.45 20.56 9.37
CA ASP A 89 7.74 19.90 9.66
C ASP A 89 7.57 18.45 10.13
N SER A 90 6.49 18.15 10.85
CA SER A 90 6.31 16.83 11.48
C SER A 90 5.21 15.99 10.83
N SER A 91 4.09 16.60 10.46
CA SER A 91 2.95 15.87 9.88
C SER A 91 3.02 15.80 8.35
N SER A 92 3.87 16.60 7.70
CA SER A 92 3.86 16.80 6.24
C SER A 92 2.47 17.13 5.70
N ASP A 93 1.60 17.70 6.53
CA ASP A 93 0.27 18.17 6.15
C ASP A 93 0.41 19.59 5.60
N PHE A 94 0.87 19.67 4.35
CA PHE A 94 1.11 20.95 3.69
C PHE A 94 -0.20 21.73 3.50
N LEU A 95 -1.33 21.05 3.30
CA LEU A 95 -2.62 21.71 3.13
C LEU A 95 -3.08 22.39 4.42
N GLY A 96 -3.02 21.68 5.55
CA GLY A 96 -3.32 22.24 6.86
C GLY A 96 -2.37 23.38 7.22
N ALA A 97 -1.07 23.21 6.95
CA ALA A 97 -0.07 24.26 7.19
C ALA A 97 -0.34 25.53 6.36
N ILE A 98 -0.68 25.38 5.07
CA ILE A 98 -1.04 26.51 4.19
C ILE A 98 -2.21 27.31 4.76
N ALA A 99 -3.27 26.62 5.21
CA ALA A 99 -4.45 27.27 5.76
C ALA A 99 -4.09 28.13 6.98
N GLU A 100 -3.34 27.57 7.91
CA GLU A 100 -2.95 28.27 9.14
C GLU A 100 -1.94 29.39 8.90
N TYR A 101 -0.98 29.24 7.97
CA TYR A 101 -0.09 30.35 7.59
C TYR A 101 -0.83 31.51 6.94
N ARG A 102 -1.86 31.23 6.12
CA ARG A 102 -2.68 32.27 5.50
C ARG A 102 -3.56 33.00 6.52
N GLU A 103 -4.07 32.31 7.53
CA GLU A 103 -4.78 32.95 8.65
C GLU A 103 -3.82 33.80 9.50
N TYR A 104 -2.63 33.26 9.82
CA TYR A 104 -1.60 34.01 10.53
C TYR A 104 -1.23 35.31 9.80
N LEU A 105 -0.96 35.24 8.50
CA LEU A 105 -0.61 36.41 7.69
C LEU A 105 -1.76 37.41 7.52
N ARG A 106 -3.02 36.96 7.64
CA ARG A 106 -4.19 37.85 7.65
C ARG A 106 -4.30 38.63 8.95
N GLN A 107 -4.03 37.98 10.08
CA GLN A 107 -4.06 38.62 11.40
C GLN A 107 -2.86 39.55 11.58
N GLU A 108 -1.67 39.08 11.18
CA GLU A 108 -0.38 39.70 11.49
C GLU A 108 0.47 39.97 10.22
N PRO A 109 0.02 40.85 9.31
CA PRO A 109 0.67 41.04 8.00
C PRO A 109 2.06 41.71 8.10
N SER A 110 2.31 42.48 9.16
CA SER A 110 3.54 43.25 9.37
C SER A 110 4.39 42.74 10.54
N SER A 111 4.10 41.54 11.06
CA SER A 111 4.88 40.93 12.14
C SER A 111 6.29 40.56 11.70
N ASP A 112 7.25 40.54 12.62
CA ASP A 112 8.64 40.08 12.38
C ASP A 112 8.69 38.66 11.78
N LYS A 113 7.71 37.82 12.11
CA LYS A 113 7.61 36.45 11.58
C LYS A 113 6.84 36.36 10.26
N ALA A 114 6.29 37.47 9.75
CA ALA A 114 5.50 37.46 8.52
C ALA A 114 6.35 37.10 7.28
N SER A 115 7.61 37.53 7.22
CA SER A 115 8.54 37.10 6.17
C SER A 115 8.75 35.59 6.18
N LEU A 116 9.10 35.04 7.35
CA LEU A 116 9.28 33.60 7.55
C LEU A 116 8.00 32.80 7.23
N ALA A 117 6.83 33.29 7.65
CA ALA A 117 5.56 32.66 7.34
C ALA A 117 5.29 32.61 5.83
N ARG A 118 5.62 33.67 5.08
CA ARG A 118 5.49 33.68 3.61
C ARG A 118 6.42 32.69 2.94
N GLU A 119 7.68 32.61 3.38
CA GLU A 119 8.65 31.65 2.85
C GLU A 119 8.19 30.20 3.08
N ARG A 120 7.71 29.92 4.29
CA ARG A 120 7.19 28.60 4.67
C ARG A 120 5.90 28.24 3.94
N LEU A 121 5.01 29.21 3.74
CA LEU A 121 3.82 29.07 2.90
C LEU A 121 4.20 28.69 1.45
N ALA A 122 5.12 29.42 0.83
CA ALA A 122 5.57 29.15 -0.54
C ALA A 122 6.31 27.80 -0.66
N MET A 123 6.96 27.34 0.41
CA MET A 123 7.53 25.99 0.46
C MET A 123 6.42 24.93 0.52
N CYS A 124 5.41 25.10 1.37
CA CYS A 124 4.29 24.18 1.48
C CYS A 124 3.53 24.06 0.15
N GLU A 125 3.27 25.18 -0.54
CA GLU A 125 2.58 25.19 -1.84
C GLU A 125 3.35 24.36 -2.88
N ARG A 126 4.67 24.55 -3.00
CA ARG A 126 5.51 23.76 -3.92
C ARG A 126 5.55 22.28 -3.57
N LEU A 127 5.64 21.94 -2.28
CA LEU A 127 5.66 20.54 -1.84
C LEU A 127 4.32 19.85 -2.09
N LEU A 128 3.21 20.56 -1.87
CA LEU A 128 1.88 20.06 -2.16
C LEU A 128 1.67 19.86 -3.67
N GLU A 129 2.10 20.81 -4.50
CA GLU A 129 2.10 20.67 -5.97
C GLU A 129 2.86 19.43 -6.42
N HIS A 130 4.05 19.20 -5.86
CA HIS A 130 4.85 18.03 -6.17
C HIS A 130 4.18 16.72 -5.72
N GLU A 131 3.57 16.70 -4.53
CA GLU A 131 2.84 15.54 -4.04
C GLU A 131 1.63 15.20 -4.92
N ILE A 132 0.86 16.22 -5.32
CA ILE A 132 -0.28 16.07 -6.22
C ILE A 132 0.19 15.58 -7.59
N ALA A 133 1.24 16.19 -8.17
CA ALA A 133 1.79 15.78 -9.45
C ALA A 133 2.27 14.33 -9.44
N ARG A 134 2.98 13.91 -8.39
CA ARG A 134 3.43 12.52 -8.21
C ARG A 134 2.25 11.57 -8.14
N LYS A 135 1.26 11.83 -7.28
CA LYS A 135 0.06 10.99 -7.14
C LYS A 135 -0.74 10.91 -8.43
N MET A 136 -0.87 12.02 -9.16
CA MET A 136 -1.54 12.04 -10.46
C MET A 136 -0.77 11.25 -11.52
N SER A 137 0.56 11.33 -11.52
CA SER A 137 1.39 10.53 -12.42
C SER A 137 1.30 9.03 -12.11
N GLU A 138 1.38 8.65 -10.84
CA GLU A 138 1.23 7.26 -10.39
C GLU A 138 -0.16 6.70 -10.74
N ASN A 139 -1.20 7.51 -10.58
CA ASN A 139 -2.56 7.10 -10.93
C ASN A 139 -2.71 6.97 -12.45
N ARG A 140 -2.07 7.84 -13.25
CA ARG A 140 -2.08 7.75 -14.71
C ARG A 140 -1.37 6.49 -15.22
N THR A 141 -0.26 6.08 -14.61
CA THR A 141 0.41 4.83 -14.97
C THR A 141 -0.46 3.63 -14.62
N PHE A 142 -1.11 3.64 -13.44
CA PHE A 142 -2.01 2.58 -13.04
C PHE A 142 -3.21 2.41 -13.98
N VAL A 143 -3.80 3.52 -14.43
CA VAL A 143 -4.91 3.49 -15.41
C VAL A 143 -4.46 2.88 -16.73
N LYS A 144 -3.28 3.26 -17.24
CA LYS A 144 -2.73 2.68 -18.48
C LYS A 144 -2.45 1.18 -18.34
N ASP A 145 -1.79 0.76 -17.26
CA ASP A 145 -1.49 -0.65 -17.02
C ASP A 145 -2.78 -1.49 -16.94
N ALA A 146 -3.84 -0.93 -16.36
CA ALA A 146 -5.16 -1.56 -16.30
C ALA A 146 -5.85 -1.65 -17.67
N GLU A 147 -5.71 -0.64 -18.52
CA GLU A 147 -6.21 -0.65 -19.90
C GLU A 147 -5.45 -1.69 -20.76
N ASP A 148 -4.12 -1.71 -20.68
CA ASP A 148 -3.28 -2.66 -21.40
C ASP A 148 -3.58 -4.10 -20.98
N ALA A 149 -3.74 -4.36 -19.68
CA ALA A 149 -4.11 -5.68 -19.17
C ALA A 149 -5.50 -6.13 -19.65
N ARG A 150 -6.46 -5.21 -19.80
CA ARG A 150 -7.78 -5.51 -20.38
C ARG A 150 -7.67 -5.86 -21.86
N ALA A 151 -6.93 -5.08 -22.64
CA ALA A 151 -6.71 -5.35 -24.05
C ALA A 151 -6.04 -6.73 -24.28
N ASP A 152 -5.08 -7.10 -23.44
CA ASP A 152 -4.45 -8.42 -23.49
C ASP A 152 -5.40 -9.54 -23.06
N ALA A 153 -6.29 -9.30 -22.09
CA ALA A 153 -7.33 -10.25 -21.71
C ALA A 153 -8.31 -10.48 -22.87
N ASP A 154 -8.73 -9.43 -23.58
CA ASP A 154 -9.63 -9.52 -24.72
C ASP A 154 -9.00 -10.27 -25.90
N ARG A 155 -7.71 -10.04 -26.17
CA ARG A 155 -6.95 -10.79 -27.18
C ARG A 155 -6.89 -12.28 -26.85
N LYS A 156 -6.57 -12.63 -25.61
CA LYS A 156 -6.55 -14.02 -25.15
C LYS A 156 -7.94 -14.65 -25.21
N ALA A 157 -8.99 -13.92 -24.87
CA ALA A 157 -10.37 -14.39 -24.99
C ALA A 157 -10.74 -14.69 -26.45
N ALA A 158 -10.35 -13.83 -27.39
CA ALA A 158 -10.55 -14.05 -28.83
C ALA A 158 -9.74 -15.25 -29.36
N GLU A 159 -8.54 -15.48 -28.84
CA GLU A 159 -7.73 -16.65 -29.18
C GLU A 159 -8.36 -17.94 -28.63
N ILE A 160 -8.85 -17.92 -27.39
CA ILE A 160 -9.58 -19.03 -26.77
C ILE A 160 -10.83 -19.38 -27.60
N THR A 161 -11.61 -18.40 -28.06
CA THR A 161 -12.79 -18.68 -28.89
C THR A 161 -12.41 -19.28 -30.24
N LYS A 162 -11.34 -18.78 -30.87
CA LYS A 162 -10.80 -19.34 -32.12
C LYS A 162 -10.34 -20.79 -31.95
N LEU A 163 -9.58 -21.06 -30.88
CA LEU A 163 -9.09 -22.40 -30.56
C LEU A 163 -10.26 -23.36 -30.27
N LYS A 164 -11.27 -22.91 -29.50
CA LYS A 164 -12.49 -23.70 -29.26
C LYS A 164 -13.20 -24.09 -30.56
N ASN A 165 -13.39 -23.15 -31.47
CA ASN A 165 -14.00 -23.45 -32.78
C ASN A 165 -13.15 -24.41 -33.62
N SER A 166 -11.82 -24.32 -33.52
CA SER A 166 -10.92 -25.25 -34.21
C SER A 166 -10.96 -26.66 -33.62
N LEU A 167 -11.08 -26.77 -32.30
CA LEU A 167 -11.22 -28.02 -31.57
C LEU A 167 -12.54 -28.71 -31.91
N GLU A 168 -13.63 -27.94 -31.98
CA GLU A 168 -14.94 -28.45 -32.37
C GLU A 168 -14.90 -29.05 -33.79
N LYS A 169 -14.36 -28.32 -34.77
CA LYS A 169 -14.15 -28.84 -36.14
C LYS A 169 -13.27 -30.08 -36.19
N ALA A 170 -12.20 -30.13 -35.40
CA ALA A 170 -11.34 -31.31 -35.31
C ALA A 170 -12.10 -32.51 -34.74
N SER A 171 -12.91 -32.28 -33.70
CA SER A 171 -13.74 -33.34 -33.08
C SER A 171 -14.79 -33.90 -34.04
N GLU A 172 -15.44 -33.05 -34.84
CA GLU A 172 -16.38 -33.50 -35.89
C GLU A 172 -15.69 -34.35 -36.96
N ARG A 173 -14.47 -33.97 -37.35
CA ARG A 173 -13.68 -34.69 -38.34
C ARG A 173 -13.23 -36.05 -37.84
N ILE A 174 -12.84 -36.16 -36.56
CA ILE A 174 -12.55 -37.44 -35.92
C ILE A 174 -13.79 -38.33 -35.93
N ALA A 175 -14.96 -37.82 -35.51
CA ALA A 175 -16.21 -38.58 -35.51
C ALA A 175 -16.62 -39.06 -36.92
N ALA A 176 -16.35 -38.28 -37.97
CA ALA A 176 -16.59 -38.68 -39.35
C ALA A 176 -15.65 -39.82 -39.80
N LEU A 177 -14.36 -39.71 -39.47
CA LEU A 177 -13.37 -40.75 -39.76
C LEU A 177 -13.68 -42.06 -39.02
N GLU A 178 -14.09 -41.99 -37.75
CA GLU A 178 -14.52 -43.16 -36.97
C GLU A 178 -15.70 -43.88 -37.64
N LYS A 179 -16.69 -43.13 -38.14
CA LYS A 179 -17.80 -43.72 -38.91
C LYS A 179 -17.31 -44.39 -40.20
N GLN A 180 -16.34 -43.81 -40.90
CA GLN A 180 -15.77 -44.39 -42.11
C GLN A 180 -15.01 -45.69 -41.80
N ILE A 181 -14.17 -45.69 -40.76
CA ILE A 181 -13.45 -46.87 -40.28
C ILE A 181 -14.45 -47.96 -39.89
N ALA A 182 -15.52 -47.63 -39.18
CA ALA A 182 -16.55 -48.60 -38.80
C ALA A 182 -17.26 -49.21 -40.03
N ARG A 183 -17.51 -48.43 -41.08
CA ARG A 183 -18.06 -48.95 -42.36
C ARG A 183 -17.07 -49.88 -43.05
N GLN A 184 -15.80 -49.49 -43.14
CA GLN A 184 -14.76 -50.32 -43.74
C GLN A 184 -14.59 -51.65 -42.99
N ARG A 185 -14.59 -51.63 -41.65
CA ARG A 185 -14.53 -52.84 -40.81
C ARG A 185 -15.71 -53.79 -41.07
N ARG A 186 -16.94 -53.26 -41.16
CA ARG A 186 -18.11 -54.09 -41.51
C ARG A 186 -17.98 -54.72 -42.89
N PHE A 187 -17.55 -53.95 -43.88
CA PHE A 187 -17.31 -54.45 -45.23
C PHE A 187 -16.25 -55.56 -45.26
N THR A 188 -15.14 -55.41 -44.52
CA THR A 188 -14.12 -56.45 -44.40
C THR A 188 -14.62 -57.69 -43.66
N ASP A 189 -15.45 -57.52 -42.62
CA ASP A 189 -16.06 -58.65 -41.89
C ASP A 189 -17.08 -59.42 -42.75
N ASP A 190 -17.83 -58.72 -43.60
CA ASP A 190 -18.80 -59.33 -44.51
C ASP A 190 -18.08 -60.10 -45.63
N LEU A 191 -17.03 -59.52 -46.24
CA LEU A 191 -16.16 -60.24 -47.18
C LEU A 191 -15.54 -61.50 -46.55
N ARG A 192 -15.07 -61.41 -45.31
CA ARG A 192 -14.53 -62.56 -44.57
C ARG A 192 -15.56 -63.67 -44.33
N LYS A 193 -16.84 -63.33 -44.20
CA LYS A 193 -17.93 -64.30 -44.03
C LYS A 193 -18.37 -64.92 -45.36
N GLU A 194 -18.39 -64.15 -46.45
CA GLU A 194 -18.70 -64.66 -47.80
C GLU A 194 -17.62 -65.60 -48.33
N GLU A 195 -16.35 -65.42 -47.92
CA GLU A 195 -15.26 -66.32 -48.28
C GLU A 195 -15.34 -67.72 -47.66
N GLY A 196 -16.31 -68.02 -46.78
CA GLY A 196 -16.82 -69.38 -46.53
C GLY A 196 -15.79 -70.52 -46.57
N GLY A 197 -14.66 -70.35 -45.88
CA GLY A 197 -13.58 -71.31 -45.85
C GLY A 197 -12.54 -70.85 -44.84
N GLU A 198 -12.11 -71.76 -43.98
CA GLU A 198 -11.03 -71.52 -43.02
C GLU A 198 -9.83 -70.83 -43.70
N ALA A 199 -9.68 -69.52 -43.51
CA ALA A 199 -8.35 -68.93 -43.50
C ALA A 199 -7.66 -69.49 -42.26
N ARG A 200 -7.06 -70.69 -42.40
CA ARG A 200 -5.99 -71.12 -41.50
C ARG A 200 -5.01 -69.95 -41.41
N PRO A 201 -4.56 -69.55 -40.22
CA PRO A 201 -3.51 -68.57 -40.15
C PRO A 201 -2.30 -69.18 -40.84
N VAL A 202 -1.97 -68.73 -42.05
CA VAL A 202 -0.64 -68.94 -42.64
C VAL A 202 0.27 -67.89 -41.99
N VAL A 203 0.40 -67.99 -40.69
CA VAL A 203 1.58 -67.52 -39.98
C VAL A 203 2.30 -68.84 -39.75
N SER A 204 3.38 -69.10 -40.49
CA SER A 204 4.23 -70.25 -40.15
C SER A 204 4.59 -70.12 -38.68
N ASP A 205 4.63 -71.24 -37.95
CA ASP A 205 4.89 -71.22 -36.50
C ASP A 205 6.20 -70.46 -36.17
N ASP A 206 7.12 -70.36 -37.13
CA ASP A 206 8.34 -69.54 -37.09
C ASP A 206 8.09 -68.02 -36.98
N VAL A 207 7.03 -67.48 -37.59
CA VAL A 207 6.70 -66.04 -37.54
C VAL A 207 5.93 -65.71 -36.26
N ARG A 208 5.21 -66.68 -35.70
CA ARG A 208 4.50 -66.52 -34.42
C ARG A 208 5.48 -66.46 -33.25
N ALA A 209 6.52 -67.30 -33.28
CA ALA A 209 7.62 -67.25 -32.32
C ALA A 209 8.48 -65.98 -32.40
N LEU A 210 8.46 -65.24 -33.53
CA LEU A 210 9.14 -63.95 -33.69
C LEU A 210 8.29 -62.74 -33.27
N LEU A 211 6.97 -62.90 -33.16
CA LEU A 211 6.03 -61.84 -32.77
C LEU A 211 5.71 -61.84 -31.27
N ASP A 212 6.02 -62.92 -30.57
CA ASP A 212 5.83 -63.04 -29.11
C ASP A 212 7.02 -62.43 -28.31
N ASP A 213 8.02 -61.84 -28.97
CA ASP A 213 9.20 -61.22 -28.33
C ASP A 213 9.21 -59.67 -28.42
N GLU A 214 8.22 -59.06 -29.09
CA GLU A 214 8.02 -57.61 -29.00
C GLU A 214 6.95 -57.32 -27.95
N GLY A 215 7.47 -56.92 -26.78
CA GLY A 215 6.74 -56.79 -25.53
C GLY A 215 5.40 -56.06 -25.63
N GLU A 216 4.52 -56.48 -24.73
CA GLU A 216 3.29 -55.82 -24.32
C GLU A 216 3.56 -54.36 -23.92
N GLU A 217 3.68 -53.44 -24.88
CA GLU A 217 3.30 -52.06 -24.64
C GLU A 217 1.77 -52.00 -24.74
N GLU A 218 1.13 -52.28 -23.60
CA GLU A 218 -0.21 -51.80 -23.28
C GLU A 218 -0.22 -50.30 -23.60
N GLY A 219 -0.65 -49.96 -24.82
CA GLY A 219 -0.97 -48.62 -25.21
C GLY A 219 -2.13 -48.16 -24.35
N ASP A 220 -1.79 -47.60 -23.20
CA ASP A 220 -2.68 -46.93 -22.26
C ASP A 220 -3.56 -46.03 -23.12
N ARG A 221 -4.82 -46.44 -23.25
CA ARG A 221 -5.80 -45.78 -24.10
C ARG A 221 -6.03 -44.43 -23.44
N PHE A 222 -5.23 -43.44 -23.82
CA PHE A 222 -5.20 -42.10 -23.25
C PHE A 222 -6.63 -41.56 -23.25
N ASP A 223 -7.28 -41.65 -22.09
CA ASP A 223 -8.67 -41.28 -21.93
C ASP A 223 -8.71 -39.76 -21.82
N PHE A 224 -8.69 -39.10 -22.99
CA PHE A 224 -8.82 -37.65 -23.12
C PHE A 224 -10.04 -37.11 -22.35
N LYS A 225 -11.05 -37.95 -22.09
CA LYS A 225 -12.24 -37.60 -21.31
C LYS A 225 -11.96 -37.55 -19.81
N LYS A 226 -11.05 -38.40 -19.31
CA LYS A 226 -10.59 -38.41 -17.92
C LYS A 226 -9.66 -37.23 -17.64
N GLU A 227 -8.70 -36.96 -18.53
CA GLU A 227 -7.75 -35.86 -18.39
C GLU A 227 -8.41 -34.48 -18.56
N ALA A 228 -9.35 -34.33 -19.51
CA ALA A 228 -10.15 -33.10 -19.65
C ALA A 228 -11.06 -32.83 -18.44
N LYS A 229 -11.55 -33.89 -17.78
CA LYS A 229 -12.37 -33.79 -16.58
C LYS A 229 -11.52 -33.45 -15.35
N GLU A 230 -10.27 -33.92 -15.30
CA GLU A 230 -9.30 -33.55 -14.26
C GLU A 230 -8.83 -32.09 -14.39
N LEU A 231 -8.58 -31.62 -15.62
CA LEU A 231 -8.23 -30.23 -15.91
C LEU A 231 -9.38 -29.24 -15.65
N ALA A 232 -10.62 -29.61 -16.01
CA ALA A 232 -11.81 -28.82 -15.66
C ALA A 232 -12.04 -28.78 -14.14
N ALA A 233 -11.82 -29.90 -13.45
CA ALA A 233 -11.88 -29.94 -11.98
C ALA A 233 -10.73 -29.17 -11.31
N GLN A 234 -9.59 -28.96 -11.98
CA GLN A 234 -8.51 -28.11 -11.47
C GLN A 234 -8.83 -26.62 -11.65
N SER A 235 -9.41 -26.20 -12.79
CA SER A 235 -9.78 -24.79 -12.99
C SER A 235 -10.91 -24.35 -12.06
N GLU A 236 -11.90 -25.21 -11.82
CA GLU A 236 -12.96 -24.95 -10.83
C GLU A 236 -12.40 -24.87 -9.40
N ARG A 237 -11.38 -25.67 -9.05
CA ARG A 237 -10.72 -25.58 -7.73
C ARG A 237 -9.92 -24.28 -7.55
N ASP A 238 -9.30 -23.77 -8.61
CA ASP A 238 -8.55 -22.51 -8.58
C ASP A 238 -9.45 -21.27 -8.57
N GLU A 239 -10.61 -21.32 -9.22
CA GLU A 239 -11.63 -20.26 -9.13
C GLU A 239 -12.36 -20.27 -7.78
N VAL A 240 -12.69 -21.43 -7.23
CA VAL A 240 -13.27 -21.56 -5.88
C VAL A 240 -12.27 -21.15 -4.80
N ARG A 241 -10.96 -21.37 -4.98
CA ARG A 241 -9.92 -20.89 -4.05
C ARG A 241 -9.74 -19.36 -4.09
N LYS A 242 -9.93 -18.73 -5.24
CA LYS A 242 -9.97 -17.25 -5.36
C LYS A 242 -11.27 -16.66 -4.81
N GLY A 243 -12.41 -17.34 -4.99
CA GLY A 243 -13.71 -16.91 -4.48
C GLY A 243 -13.94 -17.16 -2.98
N SER A 244 -13.38 -18.24 -2.42
CA SER A 244 -13.51 -18.61 -1.00
C SER A 244 -12.54 -17.84 -0.08
N SER A 245 -11.68 -16.98 -0.66
CA SER A 245 -10.80 -16.06 0.08
C SER A 245 -11.52 -14.86 0.73
N LEU A 246 -12.86 -14.88 0.80
CA LEU A 246 -13.67 -13.74 1.29
C LEU A 246 -14.40 -13.94 2.62
N LEU A 247 -14.38 -15.11 3.28
CA LEU A 247 -14.99 -15.31 4.61
C LEU A 247 -14.23 -16.34 5.48
N PRO A 248 -14.02 -16.12 6.80
CA PRO A 248 -13.24 -17.02 7.64
C PRO A 248 -14.14 -18.03 8.38
N ALA A 249 -13.81 -19.31 8.34
CA ALA A 249 -14.39 -20.34 9.22
C ALA A 249 -13.31 -21.11 10.00
N LYS A 250 -13.65 -21.35 11.26
CA LYS A 250 -12.91 -21.86 12.43
C LYS A 250 -12.56 -23.36 12.39
N GLN A 251 -11.47 -23.71 13.11
CA GLN A 251 -11.26 -24.89 14.00
C GLN A 251 -11.20 -26.28 13.31
N ASP A 252 -10.31 -27.26 13.61
CA ASP A 252 -9.70 -27.74 14.86
C ASP A 252 -8.33 -28.45 14.64
N ALA A 253 -7.60 -28.67 15.75
CA ALA A 253 -6.32 -29.42 15.87
C ALA A 253 -6.54 -30.97 15.85
N PRO A 254 -5.49 -31.84 15.84
CA PRO A 254 -4.59 -32.03 17.00
C PRO A 254 -3.10 -32.37 16.69
N ASP A 255 -2.29 -32.28 17.76
CA ASP A 255 -1.03 -32.97 18.14
C ASP A 255 0.04 -33.26 17.07
N GLY A 256 1.28 -32.78 17.20
CA GLY A 256 2.26 -33.11 18.24
C GLY A 256 3.45 -33.70 17.48
N THR A 257 4.71 -33.24 17.54
CA THR A 257 5.63 -33.29 18.67
C THR A 257 6.95 -32.66 18.15
N LYS A 258 7.61 -31.83 18.97
CA LYS A 258 9.00 -31.34 18.83
C LYS A 258 9.98 -32.37 19.44
N PRO A 259 11.31 -32.14 19.59
CA PRO A 259 12.22 -31.07 19.11
C PRO A 259 13.49 -31.69 18.44
N SER A 260 14.48 -30.99 17.86
CA SER A 260 15.58 -30.22 18.50
C SER A 260 16.71 -30.19 17.43
N ALA A 261 17.31 -29.07 17.04
CA ALA A 261 18.41 -28.33 17.68
C ALA A 261 19.77 -28.52 16.97
N ASP A 262 20.59 -27.48 17.12
CA ASP A 262 22.01 -27.31 16.77
C ASP A 262 22.38 -27.15 15.29
N ASN A 263 22.79 -25.98 14.77
CA ASN A 263 23.81 -24.97 15.16
C ASN A 263 25.20 -25.29 14.57
N ARG A 264 25.89 -24.23 14.13
CA ARG A 264 27.31 -24.10 13.74
C ARG A 264 27.65 -24.57 12.32
N ARG A 265 28.56 -23.96 11.57
CA ARG A 265 29.33 -22.68 11.59
C ARG A 265 30.13 -22.68 10.27
N ASP A 266 30.52 -21.48 9.83
CA ASP A 266 31.75 -21.16 9.09
C ASP A 266 32.01 -21.74 7.69
N THR A 267 32.07 -20.85 6.69
CA THR A 267 33.29 -20.45 5.93
C THR A 267 32.86 -19.81 4.59
N LEU A 268 33.07 -18.49 4.42
CA LEU A 268 34.17 -17.89 3.64
C LEU A 268 34.41 -18.54 2.27
N PHE A 269 33.95 -17.89 1.18
CA PHE A 269 34.79 -17.47 0.03
C PHE A 269 33.98 -16.61 -0.98
N GLY A 270 34.43 -15.36 -1.16
CA GLY A 270 34.47 -14.54 -2.38
C GLY A 270 33.28 -14.41 -3.34
N GLY A 271 32.79 -13.18 -3.55
CA GLY A 271 32.20 -12.79 -4.84
C GLY A 271 31.25 -11.59 -4.88
N LYS A 272 31.80 -10.35 -4.96
CA LYS A 272 31.30 -9.17 -5.72
C LYS A 272 29.77 -8.90 -5.83
N LYS A 273 29.27 -7.81 -5.20
CA LYS A 273 28.74 -6.57 -5.84
C LYS A 273 27.68 -5.80 -5.01
N ASN A 274 27.86 -4.46 -5.04
CA ASN A 274 26.93 -3.34 -4.84
C ASN A 274 26.54 -2.86 -3.42
N PRO A 275 26.53 -1.53 -3.17
CA PRO A 275 26.29 -0.96 -1.87
C PRO A 275 24.79 -0.80 -1.63
N SER A 276 24.28 -1.36 -0.54
CA SER A 276 22.93 -1.10 -0.06
C SER A 276 22.88 -1.11 1.47
N ALA A 277 22.20 -0.09 1.99
CA ALA A 277 21.71 0.09 3.36
C ALA A 277 22.74 0.41 4.46
N ALA A 278 22.77 1.69 4.84
CA ALA A 278 23.16 2.13 6.19
C ALA A 278 21.98 1.91 7.18
N PRO A 279 22.23 1.96 8.49
CA PRO A 279 22.31 0.81 9.38
C PRO A 279 20.96 0.44 10.01
N ALA A 280 20.73 -0.88 10.15
CA ALA A 280 19.60 -1.40 10.90
C ALA A 280 19.74 -1.04 12.39
N VAL A 281 18.84 -0.17 12.87
CA VAL A 281 18.51 -0.04 14.29
C VAL A 281 18.29 -1.45 14.82
N ALA A 282 19.03 -1.85 15.86
CA ALA A 282 18.95 -3.17 16.46
C ALA A 282 17.48 -3.51 16.76
N ARG A 283 16.92 -4.41 15.95
CA ARG A 283 15.53 -4.79 16.05
C ARG A 283 15.36 -5.70 17.26
N PRO A 284 14.35 -5.48 18.11
CA PRO A 284 14.10 -6.41 19.20
C PRO A 284 13.76 -7.78 18.60
N ALA A 285 14.44 -8.84 19.05
CA ALA A 285 14.23 -10.20 18.58
C ALA A 285 12.80 -10.72 18.83
N SER A 286 12.05 -10.03 19.68
CA SER A 286 10.65 -10.32 20.00
C SER A 286 9.86 -9.06 20.32
N TYR A 287 8.56 -9.09 20.03
CA TYR A 287 7.61 -8.00 20.26
C TYR A 287 6.33 -8.54 20.92
N VAL A 288 5.86 -7.84 21.96
CA VAL A 288 4.56 -8.12 22.58
C VAL A 288 3.50 -7.37 21.81
N VAL A 289 2.59 -8.12 21.20
CA VAL A 289 1.50 -7.62 20.36
C VAL A 289 0.57 -6.74 21.18
N GLN A 290 0.27 -5.52 20.70
CA GLN A 290 -0.69 -4.63 21.34
C GLN A 290 -2.10 -4.82 20.76
N GLU A 291 -3.10 -4.28 21.45
CA GLU A 291 -4.48 -4.32 20.97
C GLU A 291 -4.63 -3.56 19.64
N GLY A 292 -5.19 -4.22 18.63
CA GLY A 292 -5.33 -3.67 17.27
C GLY A 292 -4.07 -3.79 16.38
N ASP A 293 -3.00 -4.42 16.87
CA ASP A 293 -1.85 -4.77 16.04
C ASP A 293 -2.17 -5.94 15.10
N THR A 294 -1.62 -5.85 13.88
CA THR A 294 -1.64 -6.93 12.91
C THR A 294 -0.22 -7.21 12.47
N LEU A 295 0.08 -8.44 12.01
CA LEU A 295 1.39 -8.78 11.46
C LEU A 295 1.82 -7.82 10.35
N TYR A 296 0.85 -7.28 9.60
CA TYR A 296 1.06 -6.24 8.62
C TYR A 296 1.57 -4.93 9.23
N LYS A 297 0.91 -4.42 10.28
CA LYS A 297 1.33 -3.19 10.97
C LYS A 297 2.69 -3.37 11.65
N ILE A 298 2.94 -4.54 12.23
CA ILE A 298 4.21 -4.88 12.87
C ILE A 298 5.32 -5.00 11.81
N ALA A 299 5.05 -5.63 10.67
CA ALA A 299 5.97 -5.70 9.53
C ALA A 299 6.35 -4.32 8.99
N LEU A 300 5.36 -3.43 8.83
CA LEU A 300 5.60 -2.07 8.39
C LEU A 300 6.42 -1.28 9.43
N LYS A 301 6.12 -1.46 10.72
CA LYS A 301 6.79 -0.78 11.83
C LYS A 301 8.26 -1.19 12.00
N PHE A 302 8.60 -2.46 11.84
CA PHE A 302 9.96 -2.97 12.11
C PHE A 302 10.81 -3.25 10.86
N TYR A 303 10.18 -3.53 9.71
CA TYR A 303 10.88 -3.87 8.47
C TYR A 303 10.65 -2.86 7.35
N ASN A 304 9.80 -1.85 7.56
CA ASN A 304 9.41 -0.86 6.54
C ASN A 304 8.97 -1.48 5.20
N ARG A 305 8.50 -2.74 5.26
CA ARG A 305 7.98 -3.48 4.10
C ARG A 305 6.77 -4.27 4.56
N ALA A 306 5.66 -4.05 3.87
CA ALA A 306 4.43 -4.78 4.14
C ALA A 306 4.64 -6.30 4.00
N SER A 307 5.36 -6.75 2.97
CA SER A 307 5.59 -8.18 2.67
C SER A 307 6.27 -8.97 3.79
N ALA A 308 6.97 -8.31 4.72
CA ALA A 308 7.61 -8.97 5.87
C ALA A 308 6.62 -9.65 6.83
N TRP A 309 5.32 -9.36 6.73
CA TRP A 309 4.32 -10.07 7.54
C TRP A 309 4.36 -11.59 7.31
N ARG A 310 4.74 -12.02 6.09
CA ARG A 310 4.92 -13.44 5.76
C ARG A 310 6.10 -14.03 6.52
N GLU A 311 7.21 -13.31 6.58
CA GLU A 311 8.41 -13.77 7.30
C GLU A 311 8.18 -13.80 8.80
N ILE A 312 7.50 -12.79 9.36
CA ILE A 312 7.11 -12.79 10.78
C ILE A 312 6.14 -13.95 11.04
N ARG A 313 5.19 -14.22 10.14
CA ARG A 313 4.28 -15.37 10.28
C ARG A 313 5.04 -16.69 10.23
N GLU A 314 5.94 -16.84 9.27
CA GLU A 314 6.81 -18.00 9.08
C GLU A 314 7.67 -18.26 10.34
N ALA A 315 8.32 -17.23 10.87
CA ALA A 315 9.14 -17.30 12.08
C ALA A 315 8.34 -17.63 13.35
N ASN A 316 7.02 -17.37 13.34
CA ASN A 316 6.13 -17.58 14.48
C ASN A 316 5.00 -18.57 14.17
N LYS A 317 5.18 -19.47 13.20
CA LYS A 317 4.25 -20.56 12.90
C LYS A 317 3.85 -21.38 14.13
N THR A 318 4.73 -21.41 15.13
CA THR A 318 4.54 -22.14 16.39
C THR A 318 3.80 -21.35 17.47
N VAL A 319 3.67 -20.02 17.31
CA VAL A 319 3.01 -19.13 18.28
C VAL A 319 1.71 -18.59 17.70
N ILE A 320 1.63 -18.36 16.39
CA ILE A 320 0.50 -17.76 15.66
C ILE A 320 -0.35 -18.87 15.06
N SER A 321 -1.68 -18.76 15.21
CA SER A 321 -2.64 -19.70 14.63
C SER A 321 -2.51 -19.81 13.10
N THR A 322 -2.96 -20.91 12.51
CA THR A 322 -3.01 -21.17 11.05
C THR A 322 -3.69 -20.03 10.27
N ASP A 323 -4.63 -19.32 10.90
CA ASP A 323 -5.31 -18.13 10.38
C ASP A 323 -4.46 -16.85 10.33
N GLY A 324 -3.21 -16.88 10.82
CA GLY A 324 -2.28 -15.75 10.80
C GLY A 324 -2.64 -14.58 11.73
N ARG A 325 -3.62 -14.76 12.63
CA ARG A 325 -4.07 -13.75 13.60
C ARG A 325 -3.24 -13.79 14.88
N ILE A 326 -2.85 -12.61 15.35
CA ILE A 326 -2.13 -12.37 16.61
C ILE A 326 -3.07 -11.75 17.63
N LYS A 327 -2.95 -12.12 18.92
CA LYS A 327 -3.74 -11.54 20.01
C LYS A 327 -2.92 -10.53 20.80
N ALA A 328 -3.57 -9.52 21.36
CA ALA A 328 -2.93 -8.59 22.28
C ALA A 328 -2.31 -9.34 23.49
N GLY A 329 -1.11 -8.95 23.91
CA GLY A 329 -0.31 -9.60 24.95
C GLY A 329 0.54 -10.78 24.47
N GLN A 330 0.42 -11.20 23.20
CA GLN A 330 1.17 -12.32 22.65
C GLN A 330 2.59 -11.89 22.26
N THR A 331 3.61 -12.65 22.68
CA THR A 331 5.00 -12.35 22.28
C THR A 331 5.33 -13.07 20.97
N ILE A 332 5.64 -12.31 19.91
CA ILE A 332 6.03 -12.82 18.60
C ILE A 332 7.48 -12.47 18.31
N LYS A 333 8.21 -13.36 17.64
CA LYS A 333 9.58 -13.17 17.20
C LYS A 333 9.63 -12.30 15.95
N LEU A 334 10.61 -11.42 15.87
CA LEU A 334 10.84 -10.62 14.66
C LEU A 334 12.09 -11.20 13.98
N PRO A 335 11.97 -11.83 12.79
CA PRO A 335 13.08 -12.49 12.07
C PRO A 335 14.17 -11.57 11.51
#